data_AF-A0A8T4RD56-F1
#
_entry.id   AF-A0A8T4RD56-F1
#
_cell.length_a   1.000
_cell.length_b   1.000
_cell.length_c   1.000
_cell.angle_alpha   90.00
_cell.angle_beta   90.00
_cell.angle_gamma   90.00
#
_symmetry.space_group_name_H-M   'P 1'
#
loop_
_entity.id
_entity.type
_entity.pdbx_description
1 polymer ?
#
loop_
_entity_poly.entity_id
_entity_poly.type
_entity_poly.pdbx_seq_one_letter_code
_entity_poly.pdbx_strand_id
1 'polypeptide(L)'
;MIKTRTFQNESTRGGIITQLLVLLIVIVFTSAVLLLLVKTGILRVSAETPQEPILNMEFIPIQRSGFLAVKEFEFCTVIYDDYNCIFPKEFFSPGDEVHFRFVVETSTYNGDVLLIENYRIKSPTGEVMLEIDEKDNFHFDLTSKGEKELITFKDYFTLGEGSDTGEYTLELVLENPLLQKKMTATKKFMVEEEFVGPVGVE
;
A
#
# COMPACT_ATOMS: atom_id res chain seq x y z
N MET A 1 83.03 -28.52 -45.95
CA MET A 1 82.01 -29.14 -46.83
C MET A 1 81.50 -30.36 -46.08
N ILE A 2 80.29 -30.39 -45.54
CA ILE A 2 79.02 -30.60 -46.25
C ILE A 2 77.93 -29.75 -45.59
N LYS A 3 77.10 -29.14 -46.43
CA LYS A 3 75.99 -28.24 -46.10
C LYS A 3 74.70 -29.03 -46.31
N THR A 4 73.94 -29.29 -45.26
CA THR A 4 72.61 -29.89 -45.38
C THR A 4 71.58 -28.87 -44.93
N ARG A 5 70.84 -28.33 -45.92
CA ARG A 5 69.68 -27.48 -45.73
C ARG A 5 68.42 -28.34 -45.62
N THR A 6 67.51 -27.85 -44.77
CA THR A 6 66.04 -27.87 -44.87
C THR A 6 65.29 -29.19 -44.95
N PHE A 7 64.44 -29.41 -43.94
CA PHE A 7 63.01 -29.67 -44.17
C PHE A 7 62.21 -28.76 -43.23
N GLN A 8 61.56 -27.75 -43.79
CA GLN A 8 60.49 -27.01 -43.10
C GLN A 8 59.27 -27.92 -43.01
N ASN A 9 58.72 -28.06 -41.80
CA ASN A 9 57.46 -28.74 -41.57
C ASN A 9 56.35 -27.69 -41.41
N GLU A 10 55.85 -27.16 -42.52
CA GLU A 10 54.60 -26.39 -42.57
C GLU A 10 53.41 -27.36 -42.56
N SER A 11 53.01 -27.87 -41.38
CA SER A 11 51.80 -28.70 -41.28
C SER A 11 51.13 -28.67 -39.89
N THR A 12 51.37 -27.64 -39.07
CA THR A 12 50.74 -27.54 -37.74
C THR A 12 49.83 -26.34 -37.57
N ARG A 13 50.00 -25.25 -38.33
CA ARG A 13 49.11 -24.08 -38.25
C ARG A 13 47.80 -24.27 -39.03
N GLY A 14 47.84 -24.90 -40.20
CA GLY A 14 46.64 -25.16 -41.01
C GLY A 14 45.64 -26.11 -40.34
N GLY A 15 46.13 -27.15 -39.66
CA GLY A 15 45.29 -28.13 -38.96
C GLY A 15 44.53 -27.55 -37.76
N ILE A 16 45.14 -26.60 -37.04
CA ILE A 16 44.49 -25.94 -35.89
C ILE A 16 43.38 -25.01 -36.37
N ILE A 17 43.61 -24.26 -37.46
CA ILE A 17 42.63 -23.34 -38.03
C ILE A 17 41.43 -24.12 -38.61
N THR A 18 41.68 -25.24 -39.31
CA THR A 18 40.59 -26.07 -39.83
C THR A 18 39.80 -26.76 -38.71
N GLN A 19 40.46 -27.21 -37.64
CA GLN A 19 39.76 -27.76 -36.47
C GLN A 19 38.86 -26.74 -35.78
N LEU A 20 39.33 -25.50 -35.61
CA LEU A 20 38.52 -24.42 -35.04
C LEU A 20 37.30 -24.10 -35.90
N LEU A 21 37.47 -24.09 -37.22
CA LEU A 21 36.38 -23.81 -38.16
C LEU A 21 35.32 -24.93 -38.14
N VAL A 22 35.73 -26.19 -38.08
CA VAL A 22 34.83 -27.34 -37.95
C VAL A 22 34.09 -27.30 -36.62
N LEU A 23 34.77 -27.00 -35.51
CA LEU A 23 34.15 -26.87 -34.19
C LEU A 23 33.06 -25.79 -34.19
N LEU A 24 33.35 -24.63 -34.79
CA LEU A 24 32.41 -23.50 -34.86
C LEU A 24 31.17 -23.86 -35.69
N ILE A 25 31.36 -24.54 -36.82
CA ILE A 25 30.24 -25.04 -37.64
C ILE A 25 29.38 -26.02 -36.83
N VAL A 26 30.00 -26.95 -36.11
CA VAL A 26 29.26 -27.94 -35.30
C VAL A 26 28.46 -27.26 -34.19
N ILE A 27 28.99 -26.24 -33.51
CA ILE A 27 28.28 -25.46 -32.48
C ILE A 27 27.05 -24.74 -33.07
N VAL A 28 27.22 -24.10 -34.23
CA VAL A 28 26.12 -23.39 -34.89
C VAL A 28 25.04 -24.37 -35.34
N PHE A 29 25.45 -25.51 -35.92
CA PHE A 29 24.51 -26.52 -36.41
C PHE A 29 23.74 -27.19 -35.27
N THR A 30 24.42 -27.55 -34.17
CA THR A 30 23.77 -28.14 -32.99
C THR A 30 22.80 -27.17 -32.33
N SER A 31 23.13 -25.88 -32.28
CA SER A 31 22.23 -24.84 -31.77
C SER A 31 20.99 -24.65 -32.65
N ALA A 32 21.16 -24.70 -33.98
CA ALA A 32 20.03 -24.63 -34.92
C ALA A 32 19.10 -25.85 -34.81
N VAL A 33 19.66 -27.06 -34.64
CA VAL A 33 18.88 -28.29 -34.44
C VAL A 33 18.10 -28.23 -33.13
N LEU A 34 18.70 -27.77 -32.03
CA LEU A 34 18.02 -27.59 -30.74
C LEU A 34 16.84 -26.62 -30.86
N LEU A 35 17.04 -25.46 -31.50
CA LEU A 35 15.98 -24.49 -31.77
C LEU A 35 14.83 -25.09 -32.59
N LEU A 36 15.16 -25.91 -33.59
CA LEU A 36 14.16 -26.58 -34.42
C LEU A 36 13.36 -27.61 -33.61
N LEU A 37 14.01 -28.38 -32.75
CA LEU A 37 13.37 -29.36 -31.86
C LEU A 37 12.43 -28.70 -30.82
N VAL A 38 12.78 -27.49 -30.34
CA VAL A 38 11.90 -26.68 -29.47
C VAL A 38 10.70 -26.16 -30.28
N LYS A 39 10.93 -25.64 -31.50
CA LYS A 39 9.86 -25.09 -32.35
C LYS A 39 8.86 -26.15 -32.82
N THR A 40 9.31 -27.38 -33.08
CA THR A 40 8.44 -28.50 -33.49
C THR A 40 7.73 -29.16 -32.30
N GLY A 41 7.99 -28.71 -31.07
CA GLY A 41 7.33 -29.21 -29.86
C GLY A 41 7.77 -30.60 -29.41
N ILE A 42 8.83 -31.15 -30.04
CA ILE A 42 9.42 -32.46 -29.69
C ILE A 42 10.19 -32.35 -28.37
N LEU A 43 10.86 -31.22 -28.12
CA LEU A 43 11.45 -30.87 -26.84
C LEU A 43 10.62 -29.76 -26.18
N ARG A 44 10.04 -30.05 -25.02
CA ARG A 44 9.46 -29.04 -24.13
C ARG A 44 10.56 -28.57 -23.19
N VAL A 45 10.88 -27.27 -23.22
CA VAL A 45 11.79 -26.67 -22.25
C VAL A 45 11.07 -26.68 -20.90
N SER A 46 11.52 -27.54 -19.99
CA SER A 46 11.03 -27.53 -18.62
C SER A 46 11.59 -26.26 -17.97
N ALA A 47 10.79 -25.20 -17.93
CA ALA A 47 11.09 -23.99 -17.16
C ALA A 47 10.85 -24.27 -15.66
N GLU A 48 11.54 -25.28 -15.13
CA GLU A 48 11.69 -25.53 -13.70
C GLU A 48 13.19 -25.60 -13.42
N THR A 49 13.82 -24.45 -13.58
CA THR A 49 15.07 -24.15 -12.90
C THR A 49 14.97 -22.67 -12.56
N PRO A 50 14.94 -22.30 -11.27
CA PRO A 50 14.82 -20.90 -10.90
C PRO A 50 15.98 -20.15 -11.52
N GLN A 51 15.67 -19.10 -12.27
CA GLN A 51 16.66 -18.13 -12.73
C GLN A 51 17.44 -17.69 -11.50
N GLU A 52 18.71 -18.07 -11.39
CA GLU A 52 19.58 -17.51 -10.37
C GLU A 52 19.73 -16.02 -10.64
N PRO A 53 19.27 -15.14 -9.73
CA PRO A 53 19.45 -13.72 -9.92
C PRO A 53 20.86 -13.42 -9.44
N ILE A 54 21.74 -13.12 -10.39
CA ILE A 54 23.16 -12.79 -10.14
C ILE A 54 23.31 -11.41 -9.42
N LEU A 55 22.21 -10.84 -8.92
CA LEU A 55 22.23 -9.87 -7.83
C LEU A 55 20.94 -9.95 -6.99
N ASN A 56 20.64 -11.14 -6.46
CA ASN A 56 19.71 -11.28 -5.34
C ASN A 56 20.37 -10.72 -4.08
N MET A 57 20.39 -9.40 -3.95
CA MET A 57 20.08 -8.85 -2.64
C MET A 57 18.62 -9.21 -2.42
N GLU A 58 18.37 -10.33 -1.74
CA GLU A 58 17.17 -10.43 -0.93
C GLU A 58 17.12 -9.13 -0.14
N PHE A 59 16.25 -8.20 -0.55
CA PHE A 59 15.85 -7.12 0.31
C PHE A 59 15.28 -7.83 1.52
N ILE A 60 16.10 -7.99 2.57
CA ILE A 60 15.58 -8.14 3.90
C ILE A 60 14.71 -6.91 4.03
N PRO A 61 13.36 -7.01 4.05
CA PRO A 61 12.57 -5.84 4.35
C PRO A 61 13.07 -5.43 5.73
N ILE A 62 13.79 -4.31 5.79
CA ILE A 62 14.01 -3.62 7.06
C ILE A 62 12.58 -3.38 7.51
N GLN A 63 12.08 -4.24 8.41
CA GLN A 63 10.76 -4.08 8.96
C GLN A 63 10.76 -2.67 9.52
N ARG A 64 10.04 -1.78 8.84
CA ARG A 64 9.93 -0.40 9.28
C ARG A 64 9.22 -0.47 10.61
N SER A 65 10.00 -0.37 11.67
CA SER A 65 9.52 -0.48 13.04
C SER A 65 8.84 0.82 13.39
N GLY A 66 7.65 0.72 13.97
CA GLY A 66 6.86 1.86 14.35
C GLY A 66 5.45 1.43 14.66
N PHE A 67 4.67 2.35 15.20
CA PHE A 67 3.28 2.12 15.55
C PHE A 67 2.40 3.20 14.90
N LEU A 68 1.14 2.85 14.74
CA LEU A 68 0.06 3.70 14.29
C LEU A 68 -1.15 3.30 15.13
N ALA A 69 -1.69 4.23 15.91
CA ALA A 69 -2.81 3.97 16.79
C ALA A 69 -3.71 5.20 16.93
N VAL A 70 -5.02 4.99 16.96
CA VAL A 70 -5.98 6.02 17.39
C VAL A 70 -6.08 5.96 18.91
N LYS A 71 -5.89 7.09 19.58
CA LYS A 71 -5.97 7.24 21.04
C LYS A 71 -7.34 7.68 21.51
N GLU A 72 -7.87 8.69 20.84
CA GLU A 72 -9.13 9.35 21.17
C GLU A 72 -9.97 9.35 19.90
N PHE A 73 -11.25 9.01 20.03
CA PHE A 73 -12.21 9.10 18.93
C PHE A 73 -13.59 9.44 19.51
N GLU A 74 -14.01 10.67 19.28
CA GLU A 74 -15.18 11.26 19.91
C GLU A 74 -16.07 11.96 18.88
N PHE A 75 -17.37 11.88 19.13
CA PHE A 75 -18.40 12.64 18.44
C PHE A 75 -18.81 13.83 19.30
N CYS A 76 -19.06 14.97 18.67
CA CYS A 76 -19.26 16.25 19.33
C CYS A 76 -20.46 16.95 18.73
N THR A 77 -21.03 17.90 19.49
CA THR A 77 -22.00 18.83 18.91
C THR A 77 -21.31 19.83 17.97
N VAL A 78 -20.11 20.28 18.35
CA VAL A 78 -19.28 21.19 17.56
C VAL A 78 -17.81 21.03 17.93
N ILE A 79 -16.91 21.29 16.97
CA ILE A 79 -15.45 21.29 17.20
C ILE A 79 -14.87 22.65 16.80
N TYR A 80 -14.28 23.36 17.77
CA TYR A 80 -13.66 24.67 17.53
C TYR A 80 -12.31 24.57 16.80
N ASP A 81 -11.75 25.72 16.42
CA ASP A 81 -10.48 25.83 15.68
C ASP A 81 -9.27 25.29 16.45
N ASP A 82 -9.36 25.23 17.77
CA ASP A 82 -8.36 24.63 18.66
C ASP A 82 -8.52 23.11 18.82
N TYR A 83 -9.38 22.48 18.00
CA TYR A 83 -9.70 21.05 18.03
C TYR A 83 -10.35 20.59 19.35
N ASN A 84 -10.97 21.48 20.12
CA ASN A 84 -11.70 21.08 21.31
C ASN A 84 -13.11 20.57 20.96
N CYS A 85 -13.42 19.37 21.44
CA CYS A 85 -14.76 18.78 21.36
C CYS A 85 -15.68 19.43 22.40
N ILE A 86 -16.69 20.17 21.93
CA ILE A 86 -17.66 20.82 22.81
C ILE A 86 -18.92 19.97 22.84
N PHE A 87 -19.25 19.50 24.05
CA PHE A 87 -20.35 18.58 24.33
C PHE A 87 -20.26 17.27 23.52
N PRO A 88 -19.49 16.29 24.01
CA PRO A 88 -19.49 14.95 23.45
C PRO A 88 -20.91 14.39 23.39
N LYS A 89 -21.30 13.86 22.23
CA LYS A 89 -22.66 13.40 21.95
C LYS A 89 -22.59 12.09 21.17
N GLU A 90 -23.36 11.09 21.58
CA GLU A 90 -23.45 9.80 20.86
C GLU A 90 -24.82 9.58 20.21
N PHE A 91 -25.74 10.53 20.38
CA PHE A 91 -27.12 10.48 19.87
C PHE A 91 -27.36 11.68 18.96
N PHE A 92 -27.92 11.46 17.79
CA PHE A 92 -28.17 12.48 16.78
C PHE A 92 -29.60 12.34 16.26
N SER A 93 -30.11 13.39 15.64
CA SER A 93 -31.39 13.35 14.95
C SER A 93 -31.20 13.53 13.44
N PRO A 94 -32.14 13.05 12.60
CA PRO A 94 -32.12 13.36 11.18
C PRO A 94 -32.03 14.88 10.97
N GLY A 95 -31.11 15.32 10.10
CA GLY A 95 -30.79 16.74 9.91
C GLY A 95 -29.63 17.27 10.75
N ASP A 96 -29.19 16.57 11.80
CA ASP A 96 -28.05 16.99 12.63
C ASP A 96 -26.73 16.97 11.84
N GLU A 97 -25.83 17.90 12.19
CA GLU A 97 -24.41 17.79 11.87
C GLU A 97 -23.71 16.90 12.90
N VAL A 98 -23.05 15.85 12.41
CA VAL A 98 -22.25 14.94 13.21
C VAL A 98 -20.79 15.36 13.08
N HIS A 99 -20.32 16.09 14.08
CA HIS A 99 -18.91 16.50 14.19
C HIS A 99 -18.12 15.38 14.87
N PHE A 100 -16.92 15.07 14.36
CA PHE A 100 -16.05 14.07 14.96
C PHE A 100 -14.58 14.48 14.98
N ARG A 101 -13.90 14.07 16.04
CA ARG A 101 -12.48 14.33 16.29
C ARG A 101 -11.80 13.02 16.64
N PHE A 102 -10.57 12.85 16.16
CA PHE A 102 -9.72 11.78 16.65
C PHE A 102 -8.25 12.18 16.74
N VAL A 103 -7.53 11.50 17.63
CA VAL A 103 -6.09 11.71 17.86
C VAL A 103 -5.33 10.47 17.45
N VAL A 104 -4.36 10.65 16.54
CA VAL A 104 -3.49 9.60 16.03
C VAL A 104 -2.12 9.72 16.68
N GLU A 105 -1.69 8.67 17.37
CA GLU A 105 -0.30 8.50 17.78
C GLU A 105 0.42 7.69 16.69
N THR A 106 1.50 8.22 16.11
CA THR A 106 2.30 7.52 15.09
C THR A 106 3.79 7.73 15.29
N SER A 107 4.61 6.76 14.88
CA SER A 107 6.07 6.93 14.84
C SER A 107 6.50 7.77 13.64
N THR A 108 7.62 8.46 13.78
CA THR A 108 8.27 9.16 12.67
C THR A 108 9.19 8.22 11.90
N TYR A 109 9.37 8.45 10.59
CA TYR A 109 10.38 7.78 9.78
C TYR A 109 11.36 8.82 9.24
N ASN A 110 12.62 8.77 9.68
CA ASN A 110 13.64 9.80 9.36
C ASN A 110 13.24 11.23 9.75
N GLY A 111 12.42 11.37 10.80
CA GLY A 111 11.86 12.66 11.23
C GLY A 111 10.58 13.04 10.49
N ASP A 112 10.18 12.32 9.45
CA ASP A 112 8.97 12.63 8.70
C ASP A 112 7.78 11.79 9.16
N VAL A 113 6.58 12.39 9.11
CA VAL A 113 5.31 11.70 9.30
C VAL A 113 4.46 11.93 8.06
N LEU A 114 3.88 10.86 7.53
CA LEU A 114 2.88 10.92 6.48
C LEU A 114 1.68 10.08 6.91
N LEU A 115 0.52 10.71 7.02
CA LEU A 115 -0.74 10.04 7.30
C LEU A 115 -1.71 10.28 6.14
N ILE A 116 -2.38 9.20 5.74
CA ILE A 116 -3.50 9.20 4.80
C ILE A 116 -4.74 8.79 5.60
N GLU A 117 -5.74 9.65 5.60
CA GLU A 117 -7.02 9.45 6.25
C GLU A 117 -8.08 9.09 5.22
N ASN A 118 -8.88 8.06 5.51
CA ASN A 118 -10.10 7.75 4.77
C ASN A 118 -11.16 7.35 5.79
N TYR A 119 -12.42 7.64 5.53
CA TYR A 119 -13.50 7.15 6.37
C TYR A 119 -14.75 6.83 5.57
N ARG A 120 -15.57 5.94 6.13
CA ARG A 120 -16.88 5.64 5.59
C ARG A 120 -17.92 5.49 6.68
N ILE A 121 -19.16 5.78 6.32
CA ILE A 121 -20.30 5.75 7.22
C ILE A 121 -21.25 4.67 6.72
N LYS A 122 -21.63 3.78 7.64
CA LYS A 122 -22.62 2.74 7.40
C LYS A 122 -23.92 3.06 8.12
N SER A 123 -25.02 2.88 7.42
CA SER A 123 -26.37 2.94 7.96
C SER A 123 -26.63 1.78 8.93
N PRO A 124 -27.76 1.78 9.66
CA PRO A 124 -28.17 0.68 10.52
C PRO A 124 -28.39 -0.64 9.78
N THR A 125 -28.66 -0.58 8.47
CA THR A 125 -28.79 -1.78 7.61
C THR A 125 -27.44 -2.31 7.12
N GLY A 126 -26.35 -1.57 7.36
CA GLY A 126 -24.99 -1.89 6.92
C GLY A 126 -24.64 -1.34 5.53
N GLU A 127 -25.54 -0.58 4.90
CA GLU A 127 -25.29 0.10 3.63
C GLU A 127 -24.31 1.27 3.81
N VAL A 128 -23.37 1.44 2.88
CA VAL A 128 -22.42 2.55 2.90
C VAL A 128 -23.11 3.80 2.37
N MET A 129 -23.27 4.81 3.24
CA MET A 129 -23.93 6.07 2.90
C MET A 129 -22.96 7.14 2.42
N LEU A 130 -21.75 7.11 2.96
CA LEU A 130 -20.67 8.03 2.61
C LEU A 130 -19.36 7.25 2.64
N GLU A 131 -18.53 7.45 1.63
CA GLU A 131 -17.17 6.94 1.58
C GLU A 131 -16.27 8.04 1.04
N ILE A 132 -15.35 8.50 1.89
CA ILE A 132 -14.29 9.41 1.52
C ILE A 132 -13.04 8.55 1.35
N ASP A 133 -12.82 8.12 0.10
CA ASP A 133 -11.60 7.42 -0.36
C ASP A 133 -10.79 8.40 -1.19
N GLU A 134 -10.13 9.34 -0.52
CA GLU A 134 -9.33 10.34 -1.19
C GLU A 134 -7.87 10.05 -0.90
N LYS A 135 -7.27 9.30 -1.83
CA LYS A 135 -5.80 9.17 -1.94
C LYS A 135 -5.07 10.51 -2.07
N ASP A 136 -5.79 11.63 -2.24
CA ASP A 136 -5.25 12.95 -2.59
C ASP A 136 -5.61 14.11 -1.63
N ASN A 137 -6.50 13.96 -0.63
CA ASN A 137 -7.04 15.15 0.06
C ASN A 137 -6.46 15.51 1.43
N PHE A 138 -5.91 14.57 2.20
CA PHE A 138 -5.25 14.91 3.46
C PHE A 138 -3.86 14.29 3.57
N HIS A 139 -2.87 15.12 3.20
CA HIS A 139 -1.46 14.86 3.45
C HIS A 139 -1.05 15.66 4.68
N PHE A 140 -0.93 14.99 5.82
CA PHE A 140 -0.23 15.58 6.95
C PHE A 140 1.26 15.26 6.81
N ASP A 141 2.07 16.28 6.51
CA ASP A 141 3.52 16.20 6.46
C ASP A 141 4.10 17.07 7.59
N LEU A 142 4.85 16.44 8.49
CA LEU A 142 5.52 17.10 9.59
C LEU A 142 6.93 16.53 9.75
N THR A 143 7.91 17.43 9.74
CA THR A 143 9.27 17.13 10.20
C THR A 143 9.33 17.29 11.72
N SER A 144 9.38 16.17 12.43
CA SER A 144 9.53 16.10 13.87
C SER A 144 10.96 15.75 14.30
N LYS A 145 11.32 16.18 15.52
CA LYS A 145 12.55 15.79 16.23
C LYS A 145 12.33 14.64 17.22
N GLY A 146 11.08 14.23 17.45
CA GLY A 146 10.70 13.15 18.33
C GLY A 146 10.54 11.82 17.58
N GLU A 147 10.56 10.71 18.31
CA GLU A 147 10.30 9.38 17.71
C GLU A 147 8.80 9.13 17.47
N LYS A 148 7.94 9.97 18.05
CA LYS A 148 6.49 9.81 18.11
C LYS A 148 5.81 11.17 17.98
N GLU A 149 4.69 11.17 17.27
CA GLU A 149 3.85 12.35 17.09
C GLU A 149 2.39 12.07 17.43
N LEU A 150 1.71 13.09 17.93
CA LEU A 150 0.28 13.12 18.19
C LEU A 150 -0.36 14.10 17.23
N ILE A 151 -1.21 13.61 16.33
CA ILE A 151 -1.82 14.40 15.27
C ILE A 151 -3.33 14.35 15.50
N THR A 152 -3.96 15.52 15.54
CA THR A 152 -5.40 15.65 15.77
C THR A 152 -6.10 16.01 14.47
N PHE A 153 -7.15 15.26 14.15
CA PHE A 153 -8.00 15.48 12.99
C PHE A 153 -9.41 15.82 13.47
N LYS A 154 -10.13 16.61 12.66
CA LYS A 154 -11.54 16.92 12.85
C LYS A 154 -12.23 17.00 11.49
N ASP A 155 -13.45 16.52 11.44
CA ASP A 155 -14.32 16.65 10.27
C ASP A 155 -15.79 16.55 10.71
N TYR A 156 -16.72 16.76 9.77
CA TYR A 156 -18.15 16.64 10.03
C TYR A 156 -18.91 16.19 8.78
N PHE A 157 -20.09 15.63 9.00
CA PHE A 157 -21.06 15.36 7.95
C PHE A 157 -22.47 15.69 8.44
N THR A 158 -23.40 15.88 7.52
CA THR A 158 -24.80 16.16 7.85
C THR A 158 -25.66 14.93 7.58
N LEU A 159 -26.49 14.55 8.54
CA LEU A 159 -27.51 13.52 8.36
C LEU A 159 -28.65 14.08 7.50
N GLY A 160 -29.15 13.30 6.54
CA GLY A 160 -30.30 13.71 5.75
C GLY A 160 -31.57 13.76 6.61
N GLU A 161 -32.52 14.63 6.27
CA GLU A 161 -33.82 14.71 6.97
C GLU A 161 -34.61 13.38 6.92
N GLY A 162 -34.35 12.55 5.90
CA GLY A 162 -34.93 11.22 5.73
C GLY A 162 -34.01 10.06 6.13
N SER A 163 -32.95 10.32 6.90
CA SER A 163 -32.05 9.27 7.39
C SER A 163 -32.78 8.30 8.30
N ASP A 164 -32.54 7.00 8.11
CA ASP A 164 -33.12 5.95 8.94
C ASP A 164 -32.72 6.14 10.41
N THR A 165 -33.61 5.85 11.35
CA THR A 165 -33.25 5.78 12.77
C THR A 165 -32.51 4.49 13.07
N GLY A 166 -31.53 4.53 13.98
CA GLY A 166 -30.82 3.35 14.47
C GLY A 166 -29.33 3.58 14.71
N GLU A 167 -28.59 2.49 14.85
CA GLU A 167 -27.15 2.53 15.14
C GLU A 167 -26.34 2.64 13.84
N TYR A 168 -25.65 3.77 13.68
CA TYR A 168 -24.74 4.01 12.57
C TYR A 168 -23.32 3.66 12.98
N THR A 169 -22.49 3.38 11.98
CA THR A 169 -21.08 3.04 12.20
C THR A 169 -20.18 3.90 11.33
N LEU A 170 -19.26 4.64 11.95
CA LEU A 170 -18.15 5.30 11.29
C LEU A 170 -16.92 4.39 11.33
N GLU A 171 -16.41 4.02 10.16
CA GLU A 171 -15.17 3.28 9.99
C GLU A 171 -14.08 4.21 9.47
N LEU A 172 -13.10 4.50 10.33
CA LEU A 172 -11.92 5.31 10.03
C LEU A 172 -10.78 4.38 9.62
N VAL A 173 -10.18 4.64 8.47
CA VAL A 173 -9.04 3.89 7.91
C VAL A 173 -7.86 4.84 7.82
N LEU A 174 -6.82 4.57 8.61
CA LEU A 174 -5.59 5.36 8.63
C LEU A 174 -4.43 4.56 8.07
N GLU A 175 -3.62 5.20 7.24
CA GLU A 175 -2.43 4.62 6.66
C GLU A 175 -1.22 5.55 6.85
N ASN A 176 -0.12 4.98 7.34
CA ASN A 176 1.19 5.62 7.32
C ASN A 176 2.07 4.86 6.31
N PRO A 177 2.20 5.34 5.06
CA PRO A 177 2.97 4.65 4.02
C PRO A 177 4.48 4.67 4.31
N LEU A 178 4.98 5.64 5.10
CA LEU A 178 6.37 5.65 5.52
C LEU A 178 6.69 4.48 6.44
N LEU A 179 5.75 4.07 7.31
CA LEU A 179 5.90 2.92 8.19
C LEU A 179 5.36 1.61 7.62
N GLN A 180 4.67 1.64 6.47
CA GLN A 180 3.89 0.52 5.94
C GLN A 180 2.88 -0.02 6.97
N LYS A 181 2.23 0.89 7.70
CA LYS A 181 1.21 0.57 8.70
C LYS A 181 -0.14 1.08 8.26
N LYS A 182 -1.15 0.23 8.40
CA LYS A 182 -2.55 0.56 8.18
C LYS A 182 -3.36 0.08 9.37
N MET A 183 -4.34 0.87 9.78
CA MET A 183 -5.27 0.48 10.83
C MET A 183 -6.68 0.92 10.50
N THR A 184 -7.65 0.27 11.14
CA THR A 184 -9.05 0.66 11.07
C THR A 184 -9.57 0.85 12.49
N ALA A 185 -10.16 2.01 12.75
CA ALA A 185 -10.89 2.30 13.98
C ALA A 185 -12.38 2.40 13.64
N THR A 186 -13.22 1.96 14.57
CA THR A 186 -14.67 1.96 14.38
C THR A 186 -15.32 2.60 15.58
N LYS A 187 -16.22 3.55 15.35
CA LYS A 187 -17.03 4.18 16.38
C LYS A 187 -18.48 4.23 15.92
N LYS A 188 -19.39 3.98 16.85
CA LYS A 188 -20.82 3.93 16.60
C LYS A 188 -21.52 5.14 17.20
N PHE A 189 -22.61 5.55 16.58
CA PHE A 189 -23.50 6.59 17.09
C PHE A 189 -24.95 6.22 16.79
N MET A 190 -25.88 6.75 17.58
CA MET A 190 -27.31 6.48 17.45
C MET A 190 -27.99 7.64 16.73
N VAL A 191 -28.93 7.34 15.84
CA VAL A 191 -29.84 8.33 15.26
C VAL A 191 -31.27 8.04 15.73
N GLU A 192 -31.90 9.02 16.37
CA GLU A 192 -33.23 8.91 16.96
C GLU A 192 -34.12 10.08 16.50
N GLU A 193 -35.42 9.83 16.35
CA GLU A 193 -36.38 10.90 16.10
C GLU A 193 -36.43 11.86 17.29
N GLU A 194 -36.38 13.15 17.01
CA GLU A 194 -36.50 14.17 18.05
C GLU A 194 -37.92 14.10 18.63
N PHE A 195 -38.02 13.72 19.91
CA PHE A 195 -39.31 13.69 20.61
C PHE A 195 -39.79 15.13 20.82
N VAL A 196 -40.57 15.65 19.86
CA VAL A 196 -41.35 16.87 20.06
C VAL A 196 -42.47 16.53 21.04
N GLY A 197 -42.23 16.77 22.33
CA GLY A 197 -43.25 16.65 23.37
C GLY A 197 -44.50 17.44 23.00
N PRO A 198 -45.71 17.03 23.43
CA PRO A 198 -46.92 17.75 23.10
C PRO A 198 -46.77 19.20 23.57
N VAL A 199 -46.81 20.14 22.62
CA VAL A 199 -46.85 21.57 22.89
C VAL A 199 -48.08 21.78 23.76
N GLY A 200 -47.86 22.05 25.04
CA GLY A 200 -48.92 22.40 25.97
C GLY A 200 -49.61 23.64 25.46
N VAL A 201 -50.79 23.45 24.87
CA VAL A 201 -51.73 24.54 24.63
C VAL A 201 -52.37 24.82 25.99
N GLU A 202 -51.82 25.78 26.73
CA GLU A 202 -52.55 26.47 27.81
C GLU A 202 -53.50 27.52 27.22
#